data_AF-A0A7C5AF16-F1
#
_entry.id   AF-A0A7C5AF16-F1
#
_cell.length_a   1.000
_cell.length_b   1.000
_cell.length_c   1.000
_cell.angle_alpha   90.00
_cell.angle_beta   90.00
_cell.angle_gamma   90.00
#
_symmetry.space_group_name_H-M   'P 1'
#
loop_
_entity.id
_entity.type
_entity.pdbx_description
1 polymer ?
#
loop_
_entity_poly.entity_id
_entity_poly.type
_entity_poly.pdbx_seq_one_letter_code
_entity_poly.pdbx_strand_id
1 'polypeptide(L)'
;MSSRDTLVTCPCCQSRLDVDLRTGKVLKWSRATELDETGKPKVREEDWEQATSRVEGRLGSAADKFDASLDREKKRASDLDALFEKAKEKLKRNEPDG
;
A
#
# COMPACT_ATOMS: atom_id res chain seq x y z
N MET A 1 23.89 14.17 -4.56
CA MET A 1 24.79 13.92 -3.41
C MET A 1 24.98 12.41 -3.30
N SER A 2 26.19 11.90 -3.48
CA SER A 2 26.46 10.45 -3.42
C SER A 2 26.30 9.94 -1.98
N SER A 3 25.44 8.94 -1.77
CA SER A 3 25.46 8.16 -0.53
C SER A 3 26.79 7.41 -0.47
N ARG A 4 27.43 7.45 0.68
CA ARG A 4 28.72 6.80 0.91
C ARG A 4 28.42 5.59 1.78
N ASP A 5 28.08 4.50 1.12
CA ASP A 5 27.64 3.28 1.77
C ASP A 5 28.83 2.32 1.89
N THR A 6 28.89 1.55 2.98
CA THR A 6 29.95 0.57 3.21
C THR A 6 29.39 -0.77 3.65
N LEU A 7 30.01 -1.84 3.13
CA LEU A 7 29.66 -3.21 3.46
C LEU A 7 30.55 -3.70 4.60
N VAL A 8 29.95 -3.93 5.76
CA VAL A 8 30.59 -4.47 6.96
C VAL A 8 30.15 -5.92 7.17
N THR A 9 31.08 -6.80 7.53
CA THR A 9 30.77 -8.19 7.89
C THR A 9 30.91 -8.37 9.40
N CYS A 10 29.90 -8.92 10.10
CA CYS A 10 30.08 -9.21 11.53
C CYS A 10 31.11 -10.32 11.70
N PRO A 11 32.16 -10.13 12.51
CA PRO A 11 33.10 -11.20 12.83
C PRO A 11 32.45 -12.34 13.63
N CYS A 12 31.32 -12.07 14.28
CA CYS A 12 30.60 -12.98 15.16
C CYS A 12 29.74 -14.02 14.44
N CYS A 13 29.01 -13.60 13.41
CA CYS A 13 27.96 -14.39 12.77
C CYS A 13 28.01 -14.29 11.23
N GLN A 14 29.05 -13.67 10.70
CA GLN A 14 29.29 -13.46 9.26
C GLN A 14 28.14 -12.73 8.53
N SER A 15 27.22 -12.08 9.24
CA SER A 15 26.16 -11.30 8.62
C SER A 15 26.72 -10.08 7.89
N ARG A 16 26.16 -9.73 6.75
CA ARG A 16 26.51 -8.51 6.01
C ARG A 16 25.59 -7.36 6.40
N LEU A 17 26.19 -6.21 6.63
CA LEU A 17 25.56 -4.95 7.00
C LEU A 17 25.94 -3.92 5.95
N ASP A 18 24.95 -3.33 5.31
CA ASP A 18 25.13 -2.14 4.49
C ASP A 18 24.83 -0.92 5.37
N VAL A 19 25.83 -0.06 5.56
CA VAL A 19 25.79 1.05 6.51
C VAL A 19 26.10 2.35 5.78
N ASP A 20 25.23 3.35 5.97
CA ASP A 20 25.51 4.72 5.54
C ASP A 20 26.54 5.33 6.49
N LEU A 21 27.73 5.65 5.97
CA LEU A 21 28.83 6.20 6.75
C LEU A 21 28.52 7.58 7.37
N ARG A 22 27.60 8.35 6.78
CA ARG A 22 27.29 9.71 7.27
C ARG A 22 26.39 9.67 8.49
N THR A 23 25.44 8.74 8.50
CA THR A 23 24.41 8.66 9.54
C THR A 23 24.66 7.53 10.52
N GLY A 24 25.54 6.58 10.19
CA GLY A 24 25.77 5.36 10.97
C GLY A 24 24.57 4.40 10.95
N LYS A 25 23.56 4.67 10.10
CA LYS A 25 22.35 3.85 10.01
C LYS A 25 22.61 2.62 9.15
N VAL A 26 22.10 1.49 9.62
CA VAL A 26 22.05 0.25 8.83
C VAL A 26 20.94 0.40 7.79
N LEU A 27 21.32 0.42 6.52
CA LEU A 27 20.40 0.45 5.38
C LEU A 27 19.85 -0.94 5.09
N LYS A 28 20.72 -1.96 5.17
CA LYS A 28 20.35 -3.35 4.90
C LYS A 28 21.14 -4.31 5.79
N TRP A 29 20.46 -5.34 6.29
CA TRP A 29 21.07 -6.43 7.03
C TRP A 29 20.67 -7.76 6.39
N SER A 30 21.63 -8.65 6.19
CA SER A 30 21.39 -10.00 5.71
C SER A 30 22.25 -11.00 6.48
N ARG A 31 21.66 -12.14 6.84
CA ARG A 31 22.39 -13.22 7.51
C ARG A 31 23.22 -14.00 6.50
N ALA A 32 24.34 -14.57 6.95
CA ALA A 32 25.20 -15.40 6.10
C ALA A 32 24.45 -16.57 5.44
N THR A 33 23.43 -17.13 6.11
CA THR A 33 22.58 -18.21 5.61
C THR A 33 21.62 -17.80 4.49
N GLU A 34 21.38 -16.50 4.34
CA GLU A 34 20.49 -15.91 3.33
C GLU A 34 21.28 -15.35 2.14
N LEU A 35 22.59 -15.60 2.08
CA LEU A 35 23.49 -15.11 1.04
C LEU A 35 24.09 -16.30 0.29
N ASP A 36 24.09 -16.24 -1.04
CA ASP A 36 24.80 -17.19 -1.90
C ASP A 36 26.32 -16.95 -1.86
N GLU A 37 27.11 -17.84 -2.47
CA GLU A 37 28.59 -17.76 -2.51
C GLU A 37 29.14 -16.45 -3.10
N THR A 38 28.33 -15.78 -3.95
CA THR A 38 28.63 -14.46 -4.52
C THR A 38 28.15 -13.28 -3.66
N GLY A 39 27.54 -13.55 -2.51
CA GLY A 39 27.10 -12.55 -1.56
C GLY A 39 25.84 -11.78 -1.98
N LYS A 40 25.08 -12.36 -2.90
CA LYS A 40 23.72 -11.92 -3.26
C LYS A 40 22.71 -12.64 -2.38
N PRO A 41 21.58 -12.01 -2.04
CA PRO A 41 20.53 -12.68 -1.29
C PRO A 41 20.07 -13.93 -2.07
N LYS A 42 20.05 -15.07 -1.39
CA LYS A 42 19.59 -16.34 -1.91
C LYS A 42 18.08 -16.28 -2.07
N VAL A 43 17.62 -16.02 -3.30
CA VAL A 43 16.19 -15.96 -3.60
C VAL A 43 15.69 -17.40 -3.78
N ARG A 44 14.79 -17.84 -2.91
CA ARG A 44 14.11 -19.13 -3.03
C ARG A 44 12.88 -18.97 -3.94
N GLU A 45 12.44 -20.07 -4.52
CA GLU A 45 11.22 -20.09 -5.34
C GLU A 45 9.99 -19.58 -4.56
N GLU A 46 9.93 -19.90 -3.26
CA GLU A 46 8.94 -19.42 -2.29
C GLU A 46 8.88 -17.88 -2.18
N ASP A 47 10.00 -17.18 -2.39
CA ASP A 47 10.05 -15.71 -2.32
C ASP A 47 9.33 -15.07 -3.52
N TRP A 48 9.35 -15.76 -4.68
CA TRP A 48 8.65 -15.32 -5.88
C TRP A 48 7.15 -15.51 -5.75
N GLU A 49 6.69 -16.63 -5.17
CA GLU A 49 5.28 -16.86 -4.89
C GLU A 49 4.71 -15.80 -3.92
N GLN A 50 5.45 -15.47 -2.85
CA GLN A 50 5.07 -14.39 -1.94
C GLN A 50 5.04 -13.02 -2.62
N ALA A 51 6.00 -12.73 -3.51
CA ALA A 51 6.01 -11.48 -4.25
C ALA A 51 4.80 -11.37 -5.19
N THR A 52 4.48 -12.44 -5.91
CA THR A 52 3.32 -12.52 -6.80
C THR A 52 2.01 -12.33 -6.03
N SER A 53 1.83 -13.06 -4.92
CA SER A 53 0.65 -12.94 -4.06
C SER A 53 0.44 -11.52 -3.53
N ARG A 54 1.52 -10.81 -3.16
CA ARG A 54 1.45 -9.41 -2.73
C ARG A 54 1.02 -8.46 -3.85
N VAL A 55 1.46 -8.69 -5.07
CA VAL A 55 1.09 -7.87 -6.23
C VAL A 55 -0.37 -8.12 -6.61
N GLU A 56 -0.80 -9.38 -6.65
CA GLU A 56 -2.19 -9.76 -6.90
C GLU A 56 -3.14 -9.18 -5.85
N GLY A 57 -2.79 -9.27 -4.56
CA GLY A 57 -3.59 -8.69 -3.48
C GLY A 57 -3.74 -7.16 -3.59
N ARG A 58 -2.72 -6.46 -4.09
CA ARG A 58 -2.80 -5.00 -4.35
C ARG A 58 -3.73 -4.68 -5.51
N LEU A 59 -3.69 -5.46 -6.59
CA LEU A 59 -4.55 -5.27 -7.75
C LEU A 59 -6.03 -5.54 -7.41
N GLY A 60 -6.31 -6.62 -6.67
CA GLY A 60 -7.66 -6.92 -6.20
C GLY A 60 -8.23 -5.79 -5.33
N SER A 61 -7.48 -5.35 -4.31
CA SER A 61 -7.94 -4.27 -3.43
C SER A 61 -8.09 -2.92 -4.14
N ALA A 62 -7.33 -2.65 -5.20
CA ALA A 62 -7.44 -1.41 -5.97
C ALA A 62 -8.70 -1.39 -6.85
N ALA A 63 -9.03 -2.51 -7.50
CA ALA A 63 -10.25 -2.66 -8.28
C ALA A 63 -11.49 -2.50 -7.38
N ASP A 64 -11.52 -3.20 -6.24
CA ASP A 64 -12.63 -3.12 -5.29
C ASP A 64 -12.87 -1.70 -4.77
N LYS A 65 -11.80 -0.95 -4.49
CA LYS A 65 -11.90 0.45 -4.02
C LYS A 65 -12.37 1.39 -5.12
N PHE A 66 -11.93 1.17 -6.35
CA PHE A 66 -12.37 1.95 -7.50
C PHE A 66 -13.86 1.74 -7.77
N ASP A 67 -14.30 0.48 -7.81
CA ASP A 67 -15.71 0.12 -8.03
C ASP A 67 -16.60 0.65 -6.90
N ALA A 68 -16.18 0.51 -5.64
CA ALA A 68 -16.92 1.06 -4.50
C ALA A 68 -17.03 2.59 -4.54
N SER A 69 -16.00 3.29 -5.04
CA SER A 69 -16.01 4.75 -5.19
C SER A 69 -16.91 5.17 -6.35
N LEU A 70 -16.84 4.45 -7.46
CA LEU A 70 -17.65 4.70 -8.65
C LEU A 70 -19.15 4.50 -8.36
N ASP A 71 -19.50 3.44 -7.64
CA ASP A 71 -20.89 3.17 -7.24
C ASP A 71 -21.45 4.22 -6.29
N ARG A 72 -20.62 4.77 -5.39
CA ARG A 72 -21.01 5.90 -4.53
C ARG A 72 -21.30 7.15 -5.37
N GLU A 73 -20.45 7.48 -6.32
CA GLU A 73 -20.67 8.65 -7.19
C GLU A 73 -21.92 8.48 -8.08
N LYS A 74 -22.18 7.26 -8.60
CA LYS A 74 -23.41 6.97 -9.35
C LYS A 74 -24.68 7.20 -8.52
N LYS A 75 -24.68 6.76 -7.25
CA LYS A 75 -25.83 6.89 -6.35
C LYS A 75 -26.02 8.31 -5.82
N ARG A 76 -24.95 9.11 -5.80
CA ARG A 76 -24.96 10.48 -5.28
C ARG A 76 -25.97 11.38 -6.01
N ALA A 77 -26.09 11.25 -7.34
CA ALA A 77 -27.05 12.03 -8.11
C ALA A 77 -28.50 11.69 -7.70
N SER A 78 -28.86 10.40 -7.65
CA SER A 78 -30.20 9.96 -7.25
C SER A 78 -30.52 10.28 -5.79
N ASP A 79 -29.53 10.22 -4.90
CA ASP A 79 -29.72 10.57 -3.48
C ASP A 79 -30.01 12.07 -3.31
N LEU A 80 -29.34 12.92 -4.09
CA LEU A 80 -29.60 14.36 -4.10
C LEU A 80 -31.01 14.66 -4.63
N ASP A 81 -31.42 14.05 -5.73
CA ASP A 81 -32.76 14.21 -6.27
C ASP A 81 -33.84 13.77 -5.27
N ALA A 82 -33.64 12.63 -4.59
CA ALA A 82 -34.54 12.16 -3.55
C ALA A 82 -34.62 13.13 -2.36
N LEU A 83 -33.50 13.75 -1.96
CA LEU A 83 -33.49 14.78 -0.92
C LEU A 83 -34.25 16.05 -1.34
N PHE A 84 -34.12 16.47 -2.61
CA PHE A 84 -34.86 17.61 -3.15
C PHE A 84 -36.36 17.33 -3.20
N GLU A 85 -36.79 16.17 -3.69
CA GLU A 85 -38.21 15.80 -3.72
C GLU A 85 -38.79 15.72 -2.31
N LYS A 86 -38.07 15.12 -1.37
CA LYS A 86 -38.49 15.06 0.04
C LYS A 86 -38.59 16.45 0.69
N ALA A 87 -37.73 17.39 0.29
CA ALA A 87 -37.83 18.78 0.73
C ALA A 87 -39.04 19.50 0.12
N LYS A 88 -39.32 19.29 -1.17
CA LYS A 88 -40.52 19.82 -1.86
C LYS A 88 -41.81 19.29 -1.23
N GLU A 89 -41.88 17.99 -0.93
CA GLU A 89 -43.04 17.37 -0.28
C GLU A 89 -43.30 17.95 1.12
N LYS A 90 -42.26 18.19 1.91
CA LYS A 90 -42.38 18.83 3.23
C LYS A 90 -42.92 20.25 3.12
N LEU A 91 -42.49 21.02 2.12
CA LEU A 91 -43.00 22.37 1.88
C LEU A 91 -44.47 22.34 1.47
N LYS A 92 -44.85 21.48 0.51
CA LYS A 92 -46.25 21.30 0.09
C LYS A 92 -47.17 20.86 1.23
N ARG A 93 -46.69 20.02 2.15
CA ARG A 93 -47.47 19.57 3.31
C ARG A 93 -47.59 20.65 4.40
N ASN A 94 -46.70 21.64 4.41
CA ASN A 94 -46.69 22.75 5.37
C ASN A 94 -47.28 24.04 4.77
N GLU A 95 -47.78 24.02 3.54
CA GLU A 95 -48.54 25.13 2.97
C GLU A 95 -49.99 24.99 3.48
N PRO A 96 -50.43 25.82 4.44
CA PRO A 96 -51.84 25.83 4.82
C PRO A 96 -52.65 26.36 3.63
N ASP A 97 -53.75 25.68 3.31
CA ASP A 97 -54.73 26.14 2.31
C ASP A 97 -54.98 27.65 2.46
N GLY A 98 -54.61 28.40 1.42
CA GLY A 98 -55.07 29.77 1.18
C GLY A 98 -56.35 29.74 0.37
#